data_AF-A0A2D6P9Q3-F1
#
_entry.id   AF-A0A2D6P9Q3-F1
#
_cell.length_a   1.000
_cell.length_b   1.000
_cell.length_c   1.000
_cell.angle_alpha   90.00
_cell.angle_beta   90.00
_cell.angle_gamma   90.00
#
_symmetry.space_group_name_H-M   'P 1'
#
loop_
_entity.id
_entity.type
_entity.pdbx_description
1 polymer ?
#
loop_
_entity_poly.entity_id
_entity_poly.type
_entity_poly.pdbx_seq_one_letter_code
_entity_poly.pdbx_strand_id
1 'polypeptide(L)'
;MFGAMTRREWMKYGDKRPDALRSAIKNGDAVPDVDGKSLEIANSKENMNAITNFMNSKDTVFILKLKNGKTVVSNKIGKSPLFGGKGKGGGATGNTADGESLQCLYLAAMFGEGMDKEFSHFTPEVLKKYARNIQVDTAFEKMMGADAAWHISAYVSGQALYKKGYVSNSHIFHRGSKTMDAIYAMKKIAFKNDKSPALNNDKWNPGDIWAVKKGVTPTSVLDSSSVAALNASIKDAFLKRTIVGISLKQINKLTKTAKLTDYNLESGKLGVHRYTKSSLKSNKPGKTFWTFKGGYIFFDSTNKMDVRAPTAMGALNVEIIGKGARGGRAGYGAIVFAAEKFLKVKLPSNEELKSMAKLLQGGRNERLAKNLYNKVKRIHPEIGWDDFWKEMKEATPDRLHANLGATEIIHAVDKANSRDRNAFVSFLVNKAGSKTDESSVYVKVESS
;
A
#
# COMPACT_ATOMS: atom_id res chain seq x y z
N MET A 1 -5.76 27.51 25.21
CA MET A 1 -5.48 27.58 26.65
C MET A 1 -5.00 26.23 27.17
N PHE A 2 -3.77 26.21 27.67
CA PHE A 2 -3.06 25.01 28.15
C PHE A 2 -3.28 24.79 29.65
N GLY A 3 -3.14 23.55 30.09
CA GLY A 3 -3.00 23.27 31.52
C GLY A 3 -1.71 23.85 32.08
N ALA A 4 -1.67 24.24 33.36
CA ALA A 4 -0.45 24.69 34.02
C ALA A 4 0.54 23.54 34.21
N MET A 5 1.82 23.80 33.97
CA MET A 5 2.90 22.86 34.31
C MET A 5 3.23 22.89 35.81
N THR A 6 2.40 22.26 36.64
CA THR A 6 2.66 22.09 38.09
C THR A 6 3.87 21.18 38.33
N ARG A 7 4.44 21.15 39.55
CA ARG A 7 5.50 20.17 39.89
C ARG A 7 5.11 18.72 39.57
N ARG A 8 3.89 18.32 39.93
CA ARG A 8 3.37 16.99 39.61
C ARG A 8 3.38 16.73 38.11
N GLU A 9 3.09 17.75 37.30
CA GLU A 9 3.17 17.64 35.85
C GLU A 9 4.63 17.62 35.37
N TRP A 10 5.50 18.53 35.79
CA TRP A 10 6.93 18.48 35.41
C TRP A 10 7.56 17.12 35.71
N MET A 11 7.31 16.56 36.88
CA MET A 11 7.92 15.31 37.34
C MET A 11 7.11 14.05 36.98
N LYS A 12 5.98 14.18 36.26
CA LYS A 12 5.10 13.04 35.93
C LYS A 12 5.83 11.89 35.24
N TYR A 13 6.86 12.21 34.47
CA TYR A 13 7.64 11.27 33.69
C TYR A 13 9.13 11.33 34.06
N GLY A 14 9.43 11.59 35.34
CA GLY A 14 10.78 11.91 35.79
C GLY A 14 11.29 13.17 35.09
N ASP A 15 12.55 13.13 34.64
CA ASP A 15 13.26 14.29 34.11
C ASP A 15 12.92 14.63 32.66
N LYS A 16 12.11 13.81 31.97
CA LYS A 16 11.83 13.96 30.53
C LYS A 16 11.25 15.31 30.13
N ARG A 17 10.36 15.89 30.94
CA ARG A 17 9.73 17.20 30.67
C ARG A 17 10.69 18.36 30.96
N PRO A 18 11.39 18.39 32.10
CA PRO A 18 12.52 19.29 32.31
C PRO A 18 13.58 19.22 31.19
N ASP A 19 13.92 18.03 30.70
CA ASP A 19 14.86 17.82 29.60
C ASP A 19 14.37 18.39 28.27
N ALA A 20 13.08 18.20 27.98
CA ALA A 20 12.44 18.81 26.82
C ALA A 20 12.50 20.34 26.90
N LEU A 21 12.28 20.91 28.09
CA LEU A 21 12.41 22.36 28.30
C LEU A 21 13.86 22.83 28.13
N ARG A 22 14.85 22.11 28.68
CA ARG A 22 16.28 22.44 28.48
C ARG A 22 16.66 22.40 27.01
N SER A 23 16.17 21.41 26.28
CA SER A 23 16.43 21.26 24.84
C SER A 23 15.83 22.42 24.06
N ALA A 24 14.57 22.78 24.33
CA ALA A 24 13.91 23.94 23.73
C ALA A 24 14.71 25.24 23.98
N ILE A 25 15.10 25.49 25.24
CA ILE A 25 15.89 26.70 25.57
C ILE A 25 17.23 26.73 24.85
N LYS A 26 17.95 25.58 24.76
CA LYS A 26 19.24 25.50 24.07
C LYS A 26 19.12 25.81 22.57
N ASN A 27 18.04 25.35 21.95
CA ASN A 27 17.76 25.58 20.54
C ASN A 27 17.24 27.00 20.28
N GLY A 28 16.74 27.68 21.31
CA GLY A 28 16.11 29.00 21.17
C GLY A 28 14.61 28.93 20.88
N ASP A 29 14.03 27.73 20.95
CA ASP A 29 12.60 27.45 20.79
C ASP A 29 11.77 28.22 21.83
N ALA A 30 10.71 28.90 21.38
CA ALA A 30 9.73 29.48 22.29
C ALA A 30 8.85 28.39 22.92
N VAL A 31 8.33 28.63 24.12
CA VAL A 31 7.32 27.75 24.74
C VAL A 31 6.07 28.56 25.06
N PRO A 32 4.85 28.02 24.91
CA PRO A 32 3.66 28.80 25.23
C PRO A 32 3.46 28.92 26.74
N ASP A 33 2.87 30.02 27.19
CA ASP A 33 2.28 30.14 28.52
C ASP A 33 0.92 29.42 28.60
N VAL A 34 0.25 29.50 29.76
CA VAL A 34 -1.07 28.89 29.97
C VAL A 34 -2.16 29.43 29.04
N ASP A 35 -2.01 30.66 28.55
CA ASP A 35 -2.96 31.31 27.64
C ASP A 35 -2.62 31.06 26.17
N GLY A 36 -1.44 30.49 25.88
CA GLY A 36 -0.96 30.15 24.55
C GLY A 36 0.00 31.18 23.96
N LYS A 37 0.39 32.21 24.73
CA LYS A 37 1.32 33.24 24.29
C LYS A 37 2.76 32.72 24.36
N SER A 38 3.55 33.03 23.34
CA SER A 38 4.97 32.62 23.27
C SER A 38 5.81 33.24 24.38
N LEU A 39 6.57 32.41 25.07
CA LEU A 39 7.62 32.75 26.03
C LEU A 39 8.98 32.47 25.41
N GLU A 40 9.75 33.52 25.17
CA GLU A 40 11.13 33.41 24.71
C GLU A 40 12.08 33.36 25.91
N ILE A 41 12.46 32.16 26.31
CA ILE A 41 13.32 31.94 27.47
C ILE A 41 14.79 32.15 27.06
N ALA A 42 15.55 32.90 27.86
CA ALA A 42 16.96 33.14 27.60
C ALA A 42 17.79 31.85 27.75
N ASN A 43 18.67 31.55 26.80
CA ASN A 43 19.64 30.47 26.93
C ASN A 43 20.80 30.90 27.85
N SER A 44 20.58 30.82 29.17
CA SER A 44 21.56 31.22 30.17
C SER A 44 21.91 30.06 31.11
N LYS A 45 23.14 30.09 31.67
CA LYS A 45 23.56 29.15 32.72
C LYS A 45 22.60 29.19 33.91
N GLU A 46 22.09 30.37 34.26
CA GLU A 46 21.12 30.58 35.33
C GLU A 46 19.81 29.80 35.08
N ASN A 47 19.24 29.89 33.88
CA ASN A 47 18.02 29.16 33.53
C ASN A 47 18.26 27.64 33.49
N MET A 48 19.41 27.19 32.98
CA MET A 48 19.76 25.76 32.98
C MET A 48 19.94 25.21 34.39
N ASN A 49 20.58 25.98 35.28
CA ASN A 49 20.76 25.61 36.68
C ASN A 49 19.44 25.62 37.43
N ALA A 50 18.54 26.58 37.17
CA ALA A 50 17.21 26.60 37.78
C ALA A 50 16.41 25.32 37.46
N ILE A 51 16.49 24.82 36.22
CA ILE A 51 15.83 23.57 35.84
C ILE A 51 16.50 22.36 36.50
N THR A 52 17.84 22.32 36.51
CA THR A 52 18.60 21.24 37.17
C THR A 52 18.34 21.18 38.67
N ASN A 53 18.33 22.32 39.35
CA ASN A 53 18.06 22.40 40.78
C ASN A 53 16.64 21.95 41.10
N PHE A 54 15.65 22.35 40.30
CA PHE A 54 14.26 21.93 40.47
C PHE A 54 14.06 20.40 40.41
N MET A 55 14.80 19.72 39.53
CA MET A 55 14.76 18.25 39.44
C MET A 55 15.29 17.58 40.71
N ASN A 56 16.30 18.20 41.35
CA ASN A 56 16.98 17.69 42.54
C ASN A 56 16.40 18.21 43.86
N SER A 57 15.49 19.18 43.83
CA SER A 57 14.88 19.80 45.02
C SER A 57 13.44 19.33 45.22
N LYS A 58 12.79 19.79 46.30
CA LYS A 58 11.34 19.59 46.55
C LYS A 58 10.49 20.79 46.09
N ASP A 59 11.07 21.76 45.39
CA ASP A 59 10.42 23.03 45.07
C ASP A 59 9.21 22.85 44.15
N THR A 60 8.13 23.57 44.39
CA THR A 60 6.90 23.43 43.60
C THR A 60 6.95 24.14 42.25
N VAL A 61 7.86 25.10 42.10
CA VAL A 61 8.09 25.90 40.90
C VAL A 61 9.57 26.29 40.77
N PHE A 62 9.95 26.78 39.61
CA PHE A 62 11.23 27.46 39.36
C PHE A 62 10.98 28.69 38.49
N ILE A 63 11.90 29.64 38.47
CA ILE A 63 11.77 30.91 37.75
C ILE A 63 12.80 30.94 36.62
N LEU A 64 12.37 31.39 35.45
CA LEU A 64 13.24 31.57 34.28
C LEU A 64 13.24 33.03 33.83
N LYS A 65 14.39 33.52 33.38
CA LYS A 65 14.51 34.81 32.68
C LYS A 65 14.15 34.68 31.21
N LEU A 66 13.31 35.57 30.73
CA LEU A 66 12.96 35.74 29.33
C LEU A 66 13.98 36.64 28.63
N LYS A 67 14.08 36.55 27.31
CA LYS A 67 15.00 37.39 26.50
C LYS A 67 14.73 38.89 26.65
N ASN A 68 13.50 39.27 26.95
CA ASN A 68 13.08 40.67 27.16
C ASN A 68 13.35 41.20 28.58
N GLY A 69 14.11 40.48 29.41
CA GLY A 69 14.46 40.86 30.77
C GLY A 69 13.38 40.58 31.83
N LYS A 70 12.16 40.19 31.43
CA LYS A 70 11.11 39.74 32.36
C LYS A 70 11.38 38.31 32.84
N THR A 71 10.61 37.86 33.83
CA THR A 71 10.67 36.48 34.33
C THR A 71 9.35 35.75 34.11
N VAL A 72 9.43 34.42 34.08
CA VAL A 72 8.26 33.54 34.08
C VAL A 72 8.43 32.45 35.13
N VAL A 73 7.34 32.16 35.84
CA VAL A 73 7.29 31.05 36.81
C VAL A 73 6.90 29.77 36.06
N SER A 74 7.54 28.64 36.39
CA SER A 74 7.39 27.39 35.62
C SER A 74 5.96 26.84 35.56
N ASN A 75 5.08 27.18 36.51
CA ASN A 75 3.66 26.82 36.47
C ASN A 75 2.81 27.74 35.58
N LYS A 76 3.37 28.84 35.08
CA LYS A 76 2.78 29.70 34.04
C LYS A 76 3.15 29.23 32.64
N ILE A 77 4.08 28.28 32.51
CA ILE A 77 4.35 27.59 31.24
C ILE A 77 3.17 26.66 30.96
N GLY A 78 2.63 26.78 29.75
CA GLY A 78 1.55 25.95 29.26
C GLY A 78 2.05 24.52 29.04
N LYS A 79 1.28 23.55 29.49
CA LYS A 79 1.44 22.13 29.18
C LYS A 79 1.12 21.95 27.69
N SER A 80 2.06 22.32 26.85
CA SER A 80 1.98 22.21 25.39
C SER A 80 2.20 20.76 24.96
N PRO A 81 2.06 20.44 23.66
CA PRO A 81 2.46 19.13 23.15
C PRO A 81 3.90 18.75 23.50
N LEU A 82 4.83 19.73 23.54
CA LEU A 82 6.21 19.51 24.00
C LEU A 82 6.27 18.88 25.40
N PHE A 83 5.31 19.23 26.26
CA PHE A 83 5.18 18.72 27.62
C PHE A 83 4.04 17.71 27.78
N GLY A 84 3.51 17.15 26.70
CA GLY A 84 2.45 16.14 26.75
C GLY A 84 1.13 16.66 27.35
N GLY A 85 0.76 17.92 27.08
CA GLY A 85 -0.53 18.44 27.45
C GLY A 85 -1.55 18.40 26.33
N LYS A 86 -2.79 18.12 26.76
CA LYS A 86 -4.00 18.18 25.96
C LYS A 86 -4.52 19.61 26.10
N GLY A 87 -4.98 20.23 25.01
CA GLY A 87 -5.78 21.45 25.14
C GLY A 87 -6.94 21.21 26.10
N LYS A 88 -7.34 22.22 26.89
CA LYS A 88 -8.55 22.11 27.70
C LYS A 88 -9.75 21.82 26.78
N GLY A 89 -10.41 20.67 26.98
CA GLY A 89 -11.71 20.35 26.36
C GLY A 89 -11.79 19.17 25.38
N GLY A 90 -10.70 18.45 25.11
CA GLY A 90 -10.75 17.25 24.24
C GLY A 90 -10.61 15.96 25.05
N GLY A 91 -11.71 15.21 25.22
CA GLY A 91 -11.63 13.82 25.65
C GLY A 91 -10.74 13.04 24.69
N ALA A 92 -9.70 12.40 25.22
CA ALA A 92 -8.76 11.64 24.40
C ALA A 92 -9.42 10.35 23.92
N THR A 93 -9.79 10.32 22.65
CA THR A 93 -9.86 9.06 21.90
C THR A 93 -8.53 8.88 21.19
N GLY A 94 -7.85 7.75 21.41
CA GLY A 94 -6.66 7.34 20.66
C GLY A 94 -7.01 6.94 19.23
N ASN A 95 -7.65 7.86 18.49
CA ASN A 95 -8.17 7.60 17.16
C ASN A 95 -7.10 7.99 16.14
N THR A 96 -6.61 7.02 15.36
CA THR A 96 -5.61 7.23 14.30
C THR A 96 -6.01 8.37 13.36
N ALA A 97 -7.32 8.53 13.15
CA ALA A 97 -7.98 9.63 12.48
C ALA A 97 -7.53 11.04 12.85
N ASP A 98 -7.40 11.29 14.15
CA ASP A 98 -7.06 12.60 14.68
C ASP A 98 -5.59 12.93 14.34
N GLY A 99 -4.71 11.93 14.42
CA GLY A 99 -3.30 12.04 14.05
C GLY A 99 -3.06 12.20 12.54
N GLU A 100 -3.80 11.47 11.71
CA GLU A 100 -3.75 11.60 10.24
C GLU A 100 -4.25 12.98 9.78
N SER A 101 -5.34 13.47 10.38
CA SER A 101 -5.86 14.81 10.09
C SER A 101 -4.91 15.91 10.58
N LEU A 102 -4.27 15.70 11.74
CA LEU A 102 -3.23 16.59 12.25
C LEU A 102 -2.02 16.65 11.31
N GLN A 103 -1.63 15.54 10.68
CA GLN A 103 -0.56 15.53 9.67
C GLN A 103 -0.88 16.46 8.50
N CYS A 104 -2.11 16.42 7.99
CA CYS A 104 -2.58 17.34 6.95
C CYS A 104 -2.44 18.81 7.40
N LEU A 105 -2.83 19.10 8.64
CA LEU A 105 -2.81 20.46 9.19
C LEU A 105 -1.39 21.01 9.32
N TYR A 106 -0.45 20.22 9.85
CA TYR A 106 0.96 20.61 9.92
C TYR A 106 1.55 20.88 8.55
N LEU A 107 1.29 20.00 7.56
CA LEU A 107 1.77 20.23 6.19
C LEU A 107 1.27 21.57 5.62
N ALA A 108 -0.03 21.86 5.76
CA ALA A 108 -0.59 23.13 5.31
C ALA A 108 0.01 24.35 6.04
N ALA A 109 0.18 24.25 7.36
CA ALA A 109 0.79 25.32 8.16
C ALA A 109 2.26 25.54 7.83
N MET A 110 3.05 24.49 7.65
CA MET A 110 4.47 24.59 7.29
C MET A 110 4.66 25.25 5.92
N PHE A 111 3.77 24.99 4.95
CA PHE A 111 3.81 25.70 3.67
C PHE A 111 3.41 27.17 3.76
N GLY A 112 2.59 27.55 4.73
CA GLY A 112 2.17 28.94 4.93
C GLY A 112 3.10 29.77 5.80
N GLU A 113 3.67 29.16 6.84
CA GLU A 113 4.55 29.84 7.81
C GLU A 113 6.04 29.77 7.45
N GLY A 114 6.45 28.74 6.69
CA GLY A 114 7.84 28.46 6.36
C GLY A 114 8.31 27.10 6.87
N MET A 115 9.10 26.41 6.04
CA MET A 115 9.64 25.07 6.33
C MET A 115 10.86 25.10 7.25
N ASP A 116 11.46 26.27 7.41
CA ASP A 116 12.58 26.60 8.31
C ASP A 116 12.13 26.80 9.76
N LYS A 117 10.83 26.95 10.02
CA LYS A 117 10.30 27.16 11.36
C LYS A 117 10.48 25.95 12.25
N GLU A 118 10.88 26.21 13.49
CA GLU A 118 11.05 25.18 14.51
C GLU A 118 9.68 24.62 14.95
N PHE A 119 9.69 23.43 15.57
CA PHE A 119 8.47 22.76 16.02
C PHE A 119 7.63 23.64 16.97
N SER A 120 8.31 24.41 17.81
CA SER A 120 7.70 25.34 18.78
C SER A 120 6.84 26.44 18.14
N HIS A 121 7.15 26.82 16.89
CA HIS A 121 6.38 27.82 16.13
C HIS A 121 4.95 27.38 15.85
N PHE A 122 4.73 26.08 15.69
CA PHE A 122 3.44 25.50 15.28
C PHE A 122 2.50 25.31 16.48
N THR A 123 2.15 26.41 17.14
CA THR A 123 1.16 26.45 18.23
C THR A 123 -0.26 26.20 17.70
N PRO A 124 -1.23 25.82 18.56
CA PRO A 124 -2.63 25.70 18.14
C PRO A 124 -3.18 26.95 17.45
N GLU A 125 -2.80 28.14 17.91
CA GLU A 125 -3.21 29.41 17.31
C GLU A 125 -2.68 29.56 15.89
N VAL A 126 -1.41 29.19 15.66
CA VAL A 126 -0.81 29.17 14.32
C VAL A 126 -1.49 28.11 13.45
N LEU A 127 -1.62 26.87 13.94
CA LEU A 127 -2.25 25.77 13.21
C LEU A 127 -3.71 26.08 12.83
N LYS A 128 -4.47 26.76 13.71
CA LYS A 128 -5.88 27.12 13.47
C LYS A 128 -6.05 27.99 12.23
N LYS A 129 -5.08 28.86 11.89
CA LYS A 129 -5.10 29.68 10.66
C LYS A 129 -5.21 28.85 9.39
N TYR A 130 -4.70 27.62 9.43
CA TYR A 130 -4.61 26.71 8.28
C TYR A 130 -5.65 25.61 8.27
N ALA A 131 -6.55 25.56 9.26
CA ALA A 131 -7.61 24.54 9.32
C ALA A 131 -8.51 24.57 8.06
N ARG A 132 -8.70 25.74 7.44
CA ARG A 132 -9.45 25.91 6.19
C ARG A 132 -8.67 25.49 4.92
N ASN A 133 -7.38 25.21 5.04
CA ASN A 133 -6.49 24.89 3.92
C ASN A 133 -6.33 23.37 3.72
N ILE A 134 -6.98 22.56 4.55
CA ILE A 134 -7.00 21.10 4.48
C ILE A 134 -8.44 20.62 4.26
N GLN A 135 -8.59 19.38 3.81
CA GLN A 135 -9.89 18.73 3.71
C GLN A 135 -9.88 17.44 4.53
N VAL A 136 -10.45 17.51 5.72
CA VAL A 136 -10.48 16.39 6.67
C VAL A 136 -11.87 16.20 7.26
N ASP A 137 -12.17 14.99 7.73
CA ASP A 137 -13.42 14.62 8.42
C ASP A 137 -13.36 14.80 9.95
N THR A 138 -12.24 15.32 10.46
CA THR A 138 -11.97 15.50 11.89
C THR A 138 -11.99 16.97 12.29
N ALA A 139 -12.66 17.29 13.40
CA ALA A 139 -12.70 18.65 13.96
C ALA A 139 -11.34 19.09 14.50
N PHE A 140 -11.07 20.41 14.45
CA PHE A 140 -9.80 21.00 14.89
C PHE A 140 -9.47 20.67 16.35
N GLU A 141 -10.46 20.70 17.24
CA GLU A 141 -10.30 20.41 18.66
C GLU A 141 -9.85 18.97 18.90
N LYS A 142 -10.30 18.01 18.07
CA LYS A 142 -9.85 16.62 18.13
C LYS A 142 -8.41 16.47 17.65
N MET A 143 -8.04 17.15 16.57
CA MET A 143 -6.65 17.19 16.08
C MET A 143 -5.69 17.73 17.15
N MET A 144 -6.07 18.80 17.85
CA MET A 144 -5.26 19.37 18.95
C MET A 144 -5.27 18.51 20.22
N GLY A 145 -6.26 17.62 20.35
CA GLY A 145 -6.37 16.64 21.43
C GLY A 145 -5.55 15.37 21.19
N ALA A 146 -4.97 15.19 20.00
CA ALA A 146 -4.13 14.04 19.67
C ALA A 146 -2.91 13.96 20.59
N ASP A 147 -2.35 12.76 20.73
CA ASP A 147 -1.14 12.55 21.55
C ASP A 147 0.02 13.42 21.05
N ALA A 148 0.87 13.89 21.97
CA ALA A 148 2.05 14.70 21.64
C ALA A 148 2.96 14.01 20.61
N ALA A 149 3.05 12.68 20.63
CA ALA A 149 3.79 11.92 19.63
C ALA A 149 3.24 12.11 18.21
N TRP A 150 1.93 12.35 18.04
CA TRP A 150 1.35 12.66 16.73
C TRP A 150 1.71 14.07 16.25
N HIS A 151 1.81 15.06 17.12
CA HIS A 151 2.32 16.40 16.75
C HIS A 151 3.79 16.34 16.29
N ILE A 152 4.63 15.64 17.06
CA ILE A 152 6.03 15.40 16.70
C ILE A 152 6.12 14.68 15.35
N SER A 153 5.34 13.61 15.19
CA SER A 153 5.28 12.84 13.95
C SER A 153 4.87 13.71 12.79
N ALA A 154 3.86 14.56 12.97
CA ALA A 154 3.33 15.46 11.94
C ALA A 154 4.39 16.43 11.41
N TYR A 155 5.13 17.05 12.33
CA TYR A 155 6.22 17.98 11.99
C TYR A 155 7.39 17.29 11.29
N VAL A 156 7.93 16.21 11.87
CA VAL A 156 9.10 15.50 11.34
C VAL A 156 8.79 14.90 9.96
N SER A 157 7.63 14.27 9.81
CA SER A 157 7.17 13.71 8.55
C SER A 157 6.93 14.80 7.51
N GLY A 158 6.35 15.93 7.92
CA GLY A 158 6.11 17.07 7.04
C GLY A 158 7.39 17.65 6.44
N GLN A 159 8.43 17.83 7.27
CA GLN A 159 9.74 18.30 6.81
C GLN A 159 10.36 17.32 5.81
N ALA A 160 10.27 16.02 6.08
CA ALA A 160 10.88 15.01 5.23
C ALA A 160 10.15 14.86 3.89
N LEU A 161 8.82 14.87 3.89
CA LEU A 161 7.98 14.87 2.68
C LEU A 161 8.28 16.07 1.78
N TYR A 162 8.45 17.25 2.38
CA TYR A 162 8.85 18.47 1.68
C TYR A 162 10.26 18.36 1.10
N LYS A 163 11.26 18.03 1.92
CA LYS A 163 12.67 17.94 1.51
C LYS A 163 12.88 16.93 0.37
N LYS A 164 12.09 15.86 0.33
CA LYS A 164 12.12 14.84 -0.73
C LYS A 164 11.21 15.17 -1.93
N GLY A 165 10.51 16.29 -1.92
CA GLY A 165 9.69 16.75 -3.05
C GLY A 165 8.45 15.91 -3.33
N TYR A 166 7.88 15.22 -2.32
CA TYR A 166 6.60 14.52 -2.48
C TYR A 166 5.41 15.47 -2.42
N VAL A 167 5.57 16.59 -1.71
CA VAL A 167 4.52 17.57 -1.45
C VAL A 167 5.05 18.98 -1.66
N SER A 168 4.14 19.91 -1.92
CA SER A 168 4.44 21.32 -2.19
C SER A 168 3.25 22.20 -1.78
N ASN A 169 3.43 23.52 -1.78
CA ASN A 169 2.37 24.50 -1.52
C ASN A 169 1.23 24.49 -2.56
N SER A 170 1.40 23.79 -3.68
CA SER A 170 0.35 23.60 -4.68
C SER A 170 -0.63 22.49 -4.31
N HIS A 171 -0.42 21.77 -3.21
CA HIS A 171 -1.30 20.70 -2.77
C HIS A 171 -2.36 21.16 -1.76
N ILE A 172 -3.47 20.43 -1.72
CA ILE A 172 -4.41 20.33 -0.61
C ILE A 172 -4.22 18.93 -0.01
N PHE A 173 -4.26 18.84 1.31
CA PHE A 173 -4.07 17.58 2.04
C PHE A 173 -5.42 17.04 2.51
N HIS A 174 -5.65 15.77 2.22
CA HIS A 174 -6.94 15.10 2.32
C HIS A 174 -6.87 13.90 3.24
N ARG A 175 -7.86 13.79 4.13
CA ARG A 175 -8.09 12.61 4.99
C ARG A 175 -9.58 12.42 5.19
N GLY A 176 -10.14 11.25 4.83
CA GLY A 176 -11.58 10.98 4.99
C GLY A 176 -12.47 12.01 4.26
N SER A 177 -11.93 12.71 3.27
CA SER A 177 -12.64 13.75 2.54
C SER A 177 -13.29 13.21 1.28
N LYS A 178 -14.25 13.96 0.72
CA LYS A 178 -14.90 13.63 -0.56
C LYS A 178 -13.90 13.36 -1.69
N THR A 179 -12.76 14.05 -1.72
CA THR A 179 -11.70 13.84 -2.72
C THR A 179 -11.00 12.50 -2.53
N MET A 180 -10.71 12.12 -1.28
CA MET A 180 -10.14 10.80 -0.96
C MET A 180 -11.16 9.69 -1.28
N ASP A 181 -12.43 9.89 -0.95
CA ASP A 181 -13.51 8.96 -1.29
C ASP A 181 -13.67 8.81 -2.81
N ALA A 182 -13.51 9.89 -3.57
CA ALA A 182 -13.56 9.85 -5.03
C ALA A 182 -12.42 9.00 -5.62
N ILE A 183 -11.21 9.02 -5.05
CA ILE A 183 -10.10 8.15 -5.46
C ILE A 183 -10.48 6.67 -5.23
N TYR A 184 -11.03 6.34 -4.05
CA TYR A 184 -11.45 4.96 -3.77
C TYR A 184 -12.68 4.52 -4.57
N ALA A 185 -13.58 5.46 -4.94
CA ALA A 185 -14.69 5.20 -5.83
C ALA A 185 -14.21 4.82 -7.23
N MET A 186 -13.21 5.52 -7.77
CA MET A 186 -12.56 5.17 -9.03
C MET A 186 -11.97 3.75 -8.99
N LYS A 187 -11.36 3.36 -7.88
CA LYS A 187 -10.91 1.98 -7.64
C LYS A 187 -12.06 0.99 -7.63
N LYS A 188 -13.18 1.29 -6.97
CA LYS A 188 -14.35 0.40 -6.96
C LYS A 188 -14.89 0.19 -8.39
N ILE A 189 -14.92 1.24 -9.20
CA ILE A 189 -15.31 1.17 -10.62
C ILE A 189 -14.33 0.30 -11.41
N ALA A 190 -13.02 0.51 -11.26
CA ALA A 190 -11.99 -0.25 -11.97
C ALA A 190 -12.06 -1.76 -11.68
N PHE A 191 -12.20 -2.15 -10.42
CA PHE A 191 -12.35 -3.57 -10.03
C PHE A 191 -13.65 -4.18 -10.56
N LYS A 192 -14.76 -3.41 -10.55
CA LYS A 192 -16.03 -3.84 -11.15
C LYS A 192 -15.88 -4.05 -12.67
N ASN A 193 -15.22 -3.14 -13.37
CA ASN A 193 -14.99 -3.22 -14.81
C ASN A 193 -14.11 -4.42 -15.19
N ASP A 194 -13.10 -4.73 -14.38
CA ASP A 194 -12.27 -5.92 -14.53
C ASP A 194 -12.93 -7.20 -13.98
N LYS A 195 -14.19 -7.15 -13.53
CA LYS A 195 -14.90 -8.28 -12.89
C LYS A 195 -14.06 -8.99 -11.82
N SER A 196 -13.16 -8.25 -11.16
CA SER A 196 -12.22 -8.79 -10.20
C SER A 196 -12.81 -8.66 -8.79
N PRO A 197 -12.49 -9.60 -7.85
CA PRO A 197 -12.92 -9.47 -6.47
C PRO A 197 -12.49 -8.13 -5.89
N ALA A 198 -13.40 -7.47 -5.16
CA ALA A 198 -13.09 -6.18 -4.56
C ALA A 198 -11.91 -6.33 -3.57
N LEU A 199 -10.82 -5.60 -3.82
CA LEU A 199 -9.72 -5.48 -2.87
C LEU A 199 -10.13 -4.52 -1.74
N ASN A 200 -9.62 -4.65 -0.52
CA ASN A 200 -9.80 -3.64 0.52
C ASN A 200 -9.00 -2.35 0.17
N ASN A 201 -9.44 -1.17 0.63
CA ASN A 201 -8.75 0.10 0.31
C ASN A 201 -7.30 0.11 0.81
N ASP A 202 -7.06 -0.25 2.07
CA ASP A 202 -5.72 -0.25 2.67
C ASP A 202 -4.81 -1.31 2.03
N LYS A 203 -5.41 -2.39 1.51
CA LYS A 203 -4.67 -3.41 0.73
C LYS A 203 -4.33 -2.93 -0.68
N TRP A 204 -5.17 -2.07 -1.26
CA TRP A 204 -4.94 -1.48 -2.57
C TRP A 204 -3.94 -0.32 -2.50
N ASN A 205 -4.14 0.61 -1.58
CA ASN A 205 -3.25 1.73 -1.29
C ASN A 205 -3.37 2.06 0.21
N PRO A 206 -2.33 1.82 1.03
CA PRO A 206 -2.35 2.10 2.46
C PRO A 206 -2.11 3.58 2.79
N GLY A 207 -2.41 4.48 1.84
CA GLY A 207 -2.28 5.93 2.04
C GLY A 207 -3.27 6.42 3.10
N ASP A 208 -2.75 6.69 4.29
CA ASP A 208 -3.51 7.25 5.41
C ASP A 208 -3.97 8.69 5.10
N ILE A 209 -3.19 9.42 4.29
CA ILE A 209 -3.57 10.72 3.72
C ILE A 209 -3.25 10.80 2.22
N TRP A 210 -3.87 11.76 1.54
CA TRP A 210 -3.62 12.07 0.13
C TRP A 210 -3.25 13.54 -0.06
N ALA A 211 -2.19 13.82 -0.80
CA ALA A 211 -1.87 15.16 -1.29
C ALA A 211 -2.36 15.28 -2.73
N VAL A 212 -3.26 16.24 -3.00
CA VAL A 212 -3.83 16.47 -4.35
C VAL A 212 -3.56 17.91 -4.76
N LYS A 213 -3.05 18.13 -5.97
CA LYS A 213 -2.77 19.48 -6.47
C LYS A 213 -4.05 20.30 -6.57
N LYS A 214 -3.99 21.58 -6.19
CA LYS A 214 -5.11 22.53 -6.24
C LYS A 214 -5.70 22.56 -7.66
N GLY A 215 -7.04 22.51 -7.74
CA GLY A 215 -7.78 22.49 -9.00
C GLY A 215 -7.86 21.11 -9.68
N VAL A 216 -7.18 20.09 -9.18
CA VAL A 216 -7.27 18.73 -9.72
C VAL A 216 -8.45 17.99 -9.09
N THR A 217 -9.26 17.35 -9.94
CA THR A 217 -10.29 16.40 -9.51
C THR A 217 -9.82 14.99 -9.85
N PRO A 218 -9.93 13.98 -8.95
CA PRO A 218 -9.46 12.63 -9.23
C PRO A 218 -9.99 12.04 -10.54
N THR A 219 -11.26 12.30 -10.88
CA THR A 219 -11.89 11.79 -12.10
C THR A 219 -11.34 12.38 -13.40
N SER A 220 -10.64 13.53 -13.36
CA SER A 220 -10.05 14.14 -14.56
C SER A 220 -8.63 13.66 -14.85
N VAL A 221 -8.00 12.93 -13.92
CA VAL A 221 -6.60 12.47 -14.02
C VAL A 221 -6.50 10.95 -13.95
N LEU A 222 -7.40 10.29 -13.23
CA LEU A 222 -7.38 8.85 -13.03
C LEU A 222 -8.27 8.13 -14.03
N ASP A 223 -7.81 6.97 -14.50
CA ASP A 223 -8.53 6.13 -15.46
C ASP A 223 -9.08 4.88 -14.75
N SER A 224 -10.39 4.83 -14.55
CA SER A 224 -11.07 3.69 -13.91
C SER A 224 -11.58 2.63 -14.90
N SER A 225 -11.14 2.64 -16.16
CA SER A 225 -11.54 1.64 -17.18
C SER A 225 -11.10 0.21 -16.83
N SER A 226 -9.98 0.05 -16.13
CA SER A 226 -9.49 -1.20 -15.57
C SER A 226 -8.58 -0.94 -14.36
N VAL A 227 -8.31 -1.95 -13.53
CA VAL A 227 -7.39 -1.85 -12.38
C VAL A 227 -5.99 -1.48 -12.87
N ALA A 228 -5.56 -2.05 -14.00
CA ALA A 228 -4.28 -1.73 -14.61
C ALA A 228 -4.20 -0.27 -15.08
N ALA A 229 -5.24 0.23 -15.74
CA ALA A 229 -5.32 1.63 -16.17
C ALA A 229 -5.33 2.60 -14.98
N LEU A 230 -6.03 2.24 -13.90
CA LEU A 230 -6.08 3.03 -12.69
C LEU A 230 -4.72 3.10 -12.02
N ASN A 231 -4.03 1.97 -11.87
CA ASN A 231 -2.72 1.95 -11.23
C ASN A 231 -1.66 2.66 -12.09
N ALA A 232 -1.76 2.58 -13.42
CA ALA A 232 -0.91 3.33 -14.34
C ALA A 232 -1.13 4.85 -14.23
N SER A 233 -2.39 5.31 -14.18
CA SER A 233 -2.72 6.73 -14.04
C SER A 233 -2.40 7.28 -12.63
N ILE A 234 -2.62 6.48 -11.56
CA ILE A 234 -2.14 6.83 -10.21
C ILE A 234 -0.60 6.95 -10.20
N LYS A 235 0.11 6.05 -10.89
CA LYS A 235 1.57 6.11 -11.00
C LYS A 235 2.07 7.37 -11.71
N ASP A 236 1.45 7.72 -12.83
CA ASP A 236 1.76 8.96 -13.54
C ASP A 236 1.48 10.19 -12.66
N ALA A 237 0.32 10.23 -11.98
CA ALA A 237 -0.04 11.30 -11.05
C ALA A 237 0.92 11.39 -9.86
N PHE A 238 1.41 10.25 -9.35
CA PHE A 238 2.38 10.17 -8.27
C PHE A 238 3.75 10.71 -8.70
N LEU A 239 4.25 10.29 -9.87
CA LEU A 239 5.50 10.78 -10.44
C LEU A 239 5.47 12.28 -10.71
N LYS A 240 4.34 12.79 -11.21
CA LYS A 240 4.10 14.22 -11.47
C LYS A 240 3.76 15.04 -10.22
N ARG A 241 3.69 14.42 -9.04
CA ARG A 241 3.26 15.07 -7.79
C ARG A 241 1.92 15.81 -7.96
N THR A 242 0.99 15.17 -8.66
CA THR A 242 -0.37 15.69 -8.88
C THR A 242 -1.34 15.07 -7.90
N ILE A 243 -1.20 13.77 -7.66
CA ILE A 243 -1.91 13.01 -6.62
C ILE A 243 -0.88 12.07 -5.97
N VAL A 244 -0.69 12.17 -4.65
CA VAL A 244 0.29 11.39 -3.90
C VAL A 244 -0.40 10.73 -2.70
N GLY A 245 -0.47 9.40 -2.69
CA GLY A 245 -0.89 8.62 -1.52
C GLY A 245 0.28 8.47 -0.54
N ILE A 246 0.04 8.77 0.74
CA ILE A 246 1.07 8.83 1.78
C ILE A 246 0.64 7.92 2.94
N SER A 247 1.40 6.85 3.18
CA SER A 247 1.23 5.99 4.35
C SER A 247 2.13 6.47 5.49
N LEU A 248 1.60 6.56 6.69
CA LEU A 248 2.20 7.14 7.88
C LEU A 248 2.44 6.06 8.95
N LYS A 249 3.66 6.06 9.49
CA LYS A 249 3.98 5.42 10.76
C LYS A 249 4.42 6.48 11.74
N GLN A 250 3.93 6.38 12.98
CA GLN A 250 4.18 7.39 14.00
C GLN A 250 5.69 7.53 14.30
N ILE A 251 6.19 8.77 14.31
CA ILE A 251 7.54 9.13 14.72
C ILE A 251 7.46 9.90 16.03
N ASN A 252 8.01 9.34 17.11
CA ASN A 252 7.76 9.81 18.48
C ASN A 252 8.87 10.70 19.06
N LYS A 253 9.87 11.12 18.27
CA LYS A 253 10.97 11.99 18.72
C LYS A 253 11.36 12.99 17.64
N LEU A 254 11.60 14.25 18.02
CA LEU A 254 12.06 15.32 17.11
C LEU A 254 13.47 15.07 16.56
N THR A 255 14.31 14.36 17.31
CA THR A 255 15.70 14.04 16.90
C THR A 255 15.78 12.90 15.88
N LYS A 256 14.67 12.20 15.61
CA LYS A 256 14.63 11.13 14.63
C LYS A 256 14.42 11.70 13.23
N THR A 257 15.03 11.06 12.24
CA THR A 257 14.74 11.32 10.83
C THR A 257 13.62 10.41 10.35
N ALA A 258 12.84 10.89 9.38
CA ALA A 258 11.87 10.06 8.68
C ALA A 258 12.51 9.40 7.45
N LYS A 259 12.33 8.09 7.32
CA LYS A 259 12.64 7.33 6.10
C LYS A 259 11.42 7.36 5.18
N LEU A 260 11.65 7.70 3.92
CA LEU A 260 10.63 7.68 2.87
C LEU A 260 10.99 6.58 1.87
N THR A 261 10.05 5.67 1.63
CA THR A 261 10.21 4.54 0.69
C THR A 261 9.03 4.49 -0.26
N ASP A 262 9.31 4.45 -1.57
CA ASP A 262 8.28 4.26 -2.59
C ASP A 262 7.93 2.77 -2.72
N TYR A 263 6.64 2.47 -2.76
CA TYR A 263 6.12 1.12 -2.94
C TYR A 263 5.30 1.05 -4.22
N ASN A 264 5.37 -0.09 -4.93
CA ASN A 264 4.66 -0.35 -6.19
C ASN A 264 5.00 0.65 -7.33
N LEU A 265 6.09 1.41 -7.20
CA LEU A 265 6.56 2.34 -8.23
C LEU A 265 7.19 1.62 -9.42
N GLU A 266 7.78 0.44 -9.21
CA GLU A 266 8.48 -0.34 -10.24
C GLU A 266 7.59 -1.30 -11.05
N SER A 267 6.26 -1.20 -10.97
CA SER A 267 5.38 -1.92 -11.90
C SER A 267 5.63 -1.42 -13.34
N GLY A 268 6.38 -2.20 -14.11
CA GLY A 268 6.80 -1.85 -15.47
C GLY A 268 5.63 -1.70 -16.43
N LYS A 269 5.86 -1.04 -17.59
CA LYS A 269 4.92 -1.15 -18.72
C LYS A 269 4.55 -2.61 -18.92
N LEU A 270 3.25 -2.90 -19.07
CA LEU A 270 2.79 -4.24 -19.40
C LEU A 270 3.57 -4.73 -20.63
N GLY A 271 4.30 -5.82 -20.46
CA GLY A 271 5.00 -6.45 -21.57
C GLY A 271 3.98 -6.95 -22.57
N VAL A 272 4.21 -6.68 -23.86
CA VAL A 272 3.47 -7.34 -24.94
C VAL A 272 4.23 -8.62 -25.25
N HIS A 273 3.55 -9.75 -25.06
CA HIS A 273 4.12 -11.08 -25.24
C HIS A 273 3.39 -11.81 -26.37
N ARG A 274 4.15 -12.50 -27.21
CA ARG A 274 3.61 -13.24 -28.36
C ARG A 274 3.54 -14.72 -28.05
N TYR A 275 2.36 -15.31 -28.19
CA TYR A 275 2.19 -16.75 -28.16
C TYR A 275 3.03 -17.40 -29.26
N THR A 276 3.72 -18.49 -28.92
CA THR A 276 4.54 -19.25 -29.87
C THR A 276 3.94 -20.62 -30.15
N LYS A 277 3.72 -21.44 -29.12
CA LYS A 277 3.14 -22.79 -29.22
C LYS A 277 2.69 -23.29 -27.85
N SER A 278 2.01 -24.42 -27.80
CA SER A 278 1.69 -25.12 -26.56
C SER A 278 2.10 -26.59 -26.63
N SER A 279 2.26 -27.24 -25.49
CA SER A 279 2.47 -28.69 -25.41
C SER A 279 1.76 -29.29 -24.19
N LEU A 280 1.24 -30.50 -24.34
CA LEU A 280 0.65 -31.33 -23.27
C LEU A 280 1.52 -32.55 -22.97
N LYS A 281 2.74 -32.59 -23.51
CA LYS A 281 3.75 -33.61 -23.25
C LYS A 281 5.15 -33.01 -23.20
N SER A 282 6.07 -33.76 -22.60
CA SER A 282 7.49 -33.43 -22.63
C SER A 282 8.14 -33.97 -23.91
N ASN A 283 9.10 -33.24 -24.49
CA ASN A 283 9.89 -33.73 -25.63
C ASN A 283 11.00 -34.72 -25.23
N LYS A 284 11.08 -35.09 -23.95
CA LYS A 284 12.07 -36.07 -23.47
C LYS A 284 11.65 -37.49 -23.91
N PRO A 285 12.60 -38.35 -24.35
CA PRO A 285 12.32 -39.75 -24.68
C PRO A 285 11.56 -40.48 -23.56
N GLY A 286 10.60 -41.33 -23.93
CA GLY A 286 9.79 -42.11 -23.00
C GLY A 286 8.77 -41.30 -22.20
N LYS A 287 8.53 -40.02 -22.52
CA LYS A 287 7.44 -39.21 -21.93
C LYS A 287 6.24 -39.15 -22.85
N THR A 288 5.11 -39.53 -22.28
CA THR A 288 3.77 -39.59 -22.86
C THR A 288 2.91 -38.44 -22.32
N PHE A 289 1.69 -38.29 -22.84
CA PHE A 289 0.71 -37.35 -22.29
C PHE A 289 0.48 -37.58 -20.80
N TRP A 290 0.25 -38.83 -20.38
CA TRP A 290 -0.08 -39.13 -18.98
C TRP A 290 1.13 -39.08 -18.05
N THR A 291 2.34 -39.42 -18.52
CA THR A 291 3.54 -39.28 -17.69
C THR A 291 3.97 -37.83 -17.47
N PHE A 292 3.46 -36.90 -18.27
CA PHE A 292 3.63 -35.46 -18.08
C PHE A 292 2.39 -34.85 -17.39
N LYS A 293 2.54 -34.53 -16.10
CA LYS A 293 1.45 -33.98 -15.28
C LYS A 293 1.25 -32.47 -15.49
N GLY A 294 0.70 -32.08 -16.63
CA GLY A 294 0.38 -30.68 -16.94
C GLY A 294 0.58 -30.28 -18.40
N GLY A 295 0.99 -29.03 -18.62
CA GLY A 295 1.11 -28.40 -19.92
C GLY A 295 2.20 -27.33 -19.97
N TYR A 296 2.63 -26.94 -21.16
CA TYR A 296 3.43 -25.74 -21.39
C TYR A 296 2.74 -24.82 -22.39
N ILE A 297 2.83 -23.51 -22.13
CA ILE A 297 2.50 -22.45 -23.10
C ILE A 297 3.79 -21.67 -23.34
N PHE A 298 4.25 -21.66 -24.59
CA PHE A 298 5.46 -20.97 -25.01
C PHE A 298 5.12 -19.57 -25.54
N PHE A 299 6.00 -18.63 -25.26
CA PHE A 299 5.87 -17.24 -25.66
C PHE A 299 7.24 -16.63 -25.96
N ASP A 300 7.24 -15.54 -26.73
CA ASP A 300 8.45 -14.82 -27.16
C ASP A 300 9.56 -15.77 -27.62
N SER A 301 9.20 -16.67 -28.53
CA SER A 301 10.03 -17.78 -29.02
C SER A 301 10.21 -18.90 -28.00
N THR A 302 11.10 -18.75 -27.02
CA THR A 302 11.55 -19.87 -26.17
C THR A 302 11.07 -19.81 -24.72
N ASN A 303 10.54 -18.66 -24.27
CA ASN A 303 10.04 -18.55 -22.90
C ASN A 303 8.81 -19.44 -22.74
N LYS A 304 8.57 -19.94 -21.52
CA LYS A 304 7.43 -20.82 -21.27
C LYS A 304 6.81 -20.61 -19.90
N MET A 305 5.49 -20.74 -19.88
CA MET A 305 4.70 -20.93 -18.68
C MET A 305 4.36 -22.41 -18.54
N ASP A 306 4.51 -22.91 -17.32
CA ASP A 306 4.19 -24.27 -16.91
C ASP A 306 2.81 -24.30 -16.29
N VAL A 307 1.89 -25.05 -16.89
CA VAL A 307 0.48 -25.15 -16.53
C VAL A 307 0.27 -26.42 -15.71
N ARG A 308 0.08 -26.30 -14.39
CA ARG A 308 -0.05 -27.47 -13.51
C ARG A 308 -0.79 -27.20 -12.22
N ALA A 309 -1.24 -28.27 -11.57
CA ALA A 309 -1.74 -28.20 -10.20
C ALA A 309 -0.56 -28.13 -9.21
N PRO A 310 -0.51 -27.14 -8.28
CA PRO A 310 0.57 -27.02 -7.30
C PRO A 310 0.48 -28.08 -6.19
N THR A 311 -0.70 -28.64 -5.95
CA THR A 311 -0.98 -29.71 -4.99
C THR A 311 -1.89 -30.75 -5.63
N ALA A 312 -1.98 -31.95 -5.05
CA ALA A 312 -2.85 -33.01 -5.56
C ALA A 312 -4.31 -32.53 -5.60
N MET A 313 -4.95 -32.63 -6.77
CA MET A 313 -6.33 -32.14 -7.03
C MET A 313 -6.55 -30.64 -6.75
N GLY A 314 -5.48 -29.85 -6.61
CA GLY A 314 -5.53 -28.41 -6.37
C GLY A 314 -5.77 -27.62 -7.65
N ALA A 315 -6.38 -26.44 -7.55
CA ALA A 315 -6.63 -25.60 -8.72
C ALA A 315 -5.33 -25.27 -9.48
N LEU A 316 -5.37 -25.33 -10.81
CA LEU A 316 -4.18 -25.16 -11.63
C LEU A 316 -3.62 -23.73 -11.52
N ASN A 317 -2.32 -23.60 -11.72
CA ASN A 317 -1.67 -22.31 -11.93
C ASN A 317 -0.84 -22.35 -13.21
N VAL A 318 -0.40 -21.17 -13.64
CA VAL A 318 0.70 -21.01 -14.58
C VAL A 318 1.91 -20.47 -13.83
N GLU A 319 3.09 -21.01 -14.12
CA GLU A 319 4.36 -20.57 -13.54
C GLU A 319 5.36 -20.24 -14.66
N ILE A 320 5.92 -19.02 -14.67
CA ILE A 320 6.95 -18.67 -15.64
C ILE A 320 8.24 -19.43 -15.29
N ILE A 321 8.76 -20.19 -16.25
CA ILE A 321 10.03 -20.90 -16.10
C ILE A 321 11.16 -19.99 -16.62
N GLY A 322 11.94 -19.43 -15.70
CA GLY A 322 13.14 -18.63 -16.01
C GLY A 322 14.36 -19.50 -16.34
N LYS A 323 15.41 -18.87 -16.90
CA LYS A 323 16.75 -19.51 -17.07
C LYS A 323 17.48 -19.74 -15.73
N GLY A 324 16.98 -19.16 -14.64
CA GLY A 324 17.46 -19.30 -13.26
C GLY A 324 16.30 -19.54 -12.28
N ALA A 325 16.09 -18.62 -11.32
CA ALA A 325 14.93 -18.67 -10.41
C ALA A 325 13.58 -18.59 -11.16
N ARG A 326 12.54 -19.23 -10.62
CA ARG A 326 11.17 -19.26 -11.17
C ARG A 326 10.60 -17.82 -11.25
N GLY A 327 10.01 -17.47 -12.39
CA GLY A 327 9.61 -16.11 -12.75
C GLY A 327 8.23 -15.66 -12.25
N GLY A 328 7.71 -16.31 -11.22
CA GLY A 328 6.40 -16.02 -10.61
C GLY A 328 5.22 -16.84 -11.18
N ARG A 329 4.05 -16.71 -10.54
CA ARG A 329 2.87 -17.56 -10.78
C ARG A 329 1.60 -16.74 -10.97
N ALA A 330 0.70 -17.18 -11.85
CA ALA A 330 -0.68 -16.73 -11.89
C ALA A 330 -1.63 -17.91 -11.58
N GLY A 331 -2.50 -17.72 -10.58
CA GLY A 331 -3.43 -18.77 -10.14
C GLY A 331 -4.63 -18.99 -11.06
N TYR A 332 -5.41 -20.03 -10.80
CA TYR A 332 -6.53 -20.46 -11.64
C TYR A 332 -7.55 -19.36 -11.96
N GLY A 333 -7.87 -18.50 -10.99
CA GLY A 333 -8.79 -17.38 -11.21
C GLY A 333 -8.33 -16.43 -12.31
N ALA A 334 -7.02 -16.15 -12.39
CA ALA A 334 -6.45 -15.32 -13.46
C ALA A 334 -6.50 -16.03 -14.83
N ILE A 335 -6.35 -17.35 -14.85
CA ILE A 335 -6.45 -18.17 -16.07
C ILE A 335 -7.90 -18.18 -16.58
N VAL A 336 -8.87 -18.44 -15.71
CA VAL A 336 -10.31 -18.43 -16.05
C VAL A 336 -10.72 -17.05 -16.57
N PHE A 337 -10.31 -15.98 -15.88
CA PHE A 337 -10.56 -14.61 -16.31
C PHE A 337 -9.97 -14.34 -17.70
N ALA A 338 -8.70 -14.68 -17.93
CA ALA A 338 -8.04 -14.46 -19.21
C ALA A 338 -8.69 -15.27 -20.34
N ALA A 339 -9.10 -16.51 -20.06
CA ALA A 339 -9.78 -17.36 -21.03
C ALA A 339 -11.15 -16.77 -21.42
N GLU A 340 -11.94 -16.28 -20.46
CA GLU A 340 -13.22 -15.66 -20.76
C GLU A 340 -13.03 -14.32 -21.50
N LYS A 341 -12.10 -13.48 -21.05
CA LYS A 341 -11.87 -12.14 -21.58
C LYS A 341 -11.31 -12.16 -23.00
N PHE A 342 -10.26 -12.94 -23.23
CA PHE A 342 -9.50 -12.93 -24.49
C PHE A 342 -9.90 -14.08 -25.40
N LEU A 343 -10.04 -15.29 -24.88
CA LEU A 343 -10.32 -16.48 -25.70
C LEU A 343 -11.82 -16.71 -25.91
N LYS A 344 -12.69 -15.99 -25.18
CA LYS A 344 -14.15 -16.17 -25.17
C LYS A 344 -14.58 -17.59 -24.78
N VAL A 345 -13.82 -18.23 -23.90
CA VAL A 345 -14.08 -19.59 -23.40
C VAL A 345 -14.30 -19.56 -21.90
N LYS A 346 -15.41 -20.17 -21.45
CA LYS A 346 -15.63 -20.49 -20.04
C LYS A 346 -14.91 -21.80 -19.71
N LEU A 347 -13.87 -21.72 -18.90
CA LEU A 347 -13.17 -22.91 -18.41
C LEU A 347 -13.95 -23.56 -17.25
N PRO A 348 -13.85 -24.89 -17.06
CA PRO A 348 -14.44 -25.57 -15.92
C PRO A 348 -13.86 -25.06 -14.59
N SER A 349 -14.67 -25.02 -13.54
CA SER A 349 -14.24 -24.85 -12.16
C SER A 349 -13.34 -26.03 -11.70
N ASN A 350 -12.61 -25.83 -10.60
CA ASN A 350 -11.78 -26.90 -10.06
C ASN A 350 -12.62 -28.09 -9.56
N GLU A 351 -13.83 -27.82 -9.06
CA GLU A 351 -14.81 -28.80 -8.60
C GLU A 351 -15.35 -29.64 -9.75
N GLU A 352 -15.62 -29.01 -10.90
CA GLU A 352 -15.98 -29.73 -12.14
C GLU A 352 -14.81 -30.59 -12.64
N LEU A 353 -13.57 -30.05 -12.62
CA LEU A 353 -12.37 -30.83 -12.98
C LEU A 353 -12.17 -32.05 -12.08
N LYS A 354 -12.38 -31.91 -10.77
CA LYS A 354 -12.33 -33.04 -9.82
C LYS A 354 -13.39 -34.08 -10.14
N SER A 355 -14.60 -33.65 -10.46
CA SER A 355 -15.72 -34.53 -10.79
C SER A 355 -15.47 -35.29 -12.09
N MET A 356 -14.99 -34.60 -13.12
CA MET A 356 -14.60 -35.22 -14.39
C MET A 356 -13.43 -36.21 -14.23
N ALA A 357 -12.43 -35.89 -13.41
CA ALA A 357 -11.31 -36.80 -13.14
C ALA A 357 -11.79 -38.13 -12.50
N LYS A 358 -12.73 -38.06 -11.55
CA LYS A 358 -13.36 -39.25 -10.95
C LYS A 358 -14.14 -40.10 -11.95
N LEU A 359 -14.79 -39.46 -12.92
CA LEU A 359 -15.52 -40.15 -13.99
C LEU A 359 -14.59 -40.82 -15.01
N LEU A 360 -13.36 -40.32 -15.18
CA LEU A 360 -12.37 -40.94 -16.08
C LEU A 360 -11.68 -42.16 -15.45
N GLN A 361 -11.50 -42.15 -14.12
CA GLN A 361 -10.70 -43.14 -13.40
C GLN A 361 -11.04 -44.59 -13.77
N GLY A 362 -10.00 -45.39 -14.08
CA GLY A 362 -10.16 -46.80 -14.44
C GLY A 362 -10.94 -47.05 -15.74
N GLY A 363 -11.12 -46.04 -16.58
CA GLY A 363 -11.88 -46.18 -17.84
C GLY A 363 -13.39 -46.13 -17.68
N ARG A 364 -13.90 -45.58 -16.57
CA ARG A 364 -15.35 -45.53 -16.25
C ARG A 364 -16.19 -44.72 -17.23
N ASN A 365 -15.60 -43.80 -17.99
CA ASN A 365 -16.34 -42.94 -18.92
C ASN A 365 -15.58 -42.73 -20.23
N GLU A 366 -15.76 -43.64 -21.17
CA GLU A 366 -15.12 -43.59 -22.49
C GLU A 366 -15.53 -42.36 -23.30
N ARG A 367 -16.78 -41.89 -23.19
CA ARG A 367 -17.25 -40.69 -23.91
C ARG A 367 -16.48 -39.45 -23.48
N LEU A 368 -16.30 -39.26 -22.18
CA LEU A 368 -15.51 -38.14 -21.63
C LEU A 368 -14.03 -38.27 -22.05
N ALA A 369 -13.50 -39.50 -22.05
CA ALA A 369 -12.13 -39.74 -22.49
C ALA A 369 -11.93 -39.45 -23.99
N LYS A 370 -12.89 -39.81 -24.85
CA LYS A 370 -12.88 -39.45 -26.29
C LYS A 370 -12.93 -37.93 -26.48
N ASN A 371 -13.72 -37.22 -25.68
CA ASN A 371 -13.74 -35.76 -25.73
C ASN A 371 -12.36 -35.17 -25.37
N LEU A 372 -11.76 -35.63 -24.27
CA LEU A 372 -10.42 -35.21 -23.86
C LEU A 372 -9.39 -35.56 -24.93
N TYR A 373 -9.40 -36.78 -25.45
CA TYR A 373 -8.50 -37.23 -26.51
C TYR A 373 -8.61 -36.39 -27.78
N ASN A 374 -9.81 -36.02 -28.22
CA ASN A 374 -9.98 -35.15 -29.39
C ASN A 374 -9.31 -33.78 -29.21
N LYS A 375 -9.34 -33.23 -27.99
CA LYS A 375 -8.62 -32.00 -27.65
C LYS A 375 -7.10 -32.21 -27.67
N VAL A 376 -6.63 -33.33 -27.11
CA VAL A 376 -5.21 -33.71 -27.12
C VAL A 376 -4.71 -33.92 -28.54
N LYS A 377 -5.41 -34.70 -29.37
CA LYS A 377 -5.06 -35.04 -30.75
C LYS A 377 -4.96 -33.82 -31.66
N ARG A 378 -5.74 -32.79 -31.40
CA ARG A 378 -5.60 -31.50 -32.12
C ARG A 378 -4.21 -30.87 -31.89
N ILE A 379 -3.65 -31.02 -30.70
CA ILE A 379 -2.38 -30.42 -30.28
C ILE A 379 -1.21 -31.38 -30.55
N HIS A 380 -1.44 -32.68 -30.40
CA HIS A 380 -0.48 -33.79 -30.57
C HIS A 380 -1.10 -34.88 -31.48
N PRO A 381 -1.12 -34.68 -32.82
CA PRO A 381 -1.74 -35.60 -33.78
C PRO A 381 -1.17 -37.02 -33.77
N GLU A 382 0.09 -37.15 -33.35
CA GLU A 382 0.83 -38.40 -33.25
C GLU A 382 0.37 -39.31 -32.10
N ILE A 383 -0.43 -38.80 -31.15
CA ILE A 383 -0.97 -39.62 -30.07
C ILE A 383 -2.14 -40.46 -30.61
N GLY A 384 -1.99 -41.79 -30.52
CA GLY A 384 -3.02 -42.78 -30.83
C GLY A 384 -4.05 -42.94 -29.71
N TRP A 385 -5.27 -43.36 -30.07
CA TRP A 385 -6.35 -43.56 -29.10
C TRP A 385 -6.05 -44.72 -28.15
N ASP A 386 -5.52 -45.83 -28.68
CA ASP A 386 -5.33 -47.05 -27.90
C ASP A 386 -4.30 -46.85 -26.77
N ASP A 387 -3.17 -46.23 -27.08
CA ASP A 387 -2.14 -45.89 -26.08
C ASP A 387 -2.67 -44.86 -25.06
N PHE A 388 -3.36 -43.82 -25.54
CA PHE A 388 -3.98 -42.81 -24.68
C PHE A 388 -4.97 -43.45 -23.70
N TRP A 389 -5.82 -44.34 -24.19
CA TRP A 389 -6.88 -44.98 -23.42
C TRP A 389 -6.31 -45.98 -22.42
N LYS A 390 -5.33 -46.78 -22.83
CA LYS A 390 -4.62 -47.73 -21.95
C LYS A 390 -3.95 -47.00 -20.78
N GLU A 391 -3.14 -45.99 -21.06
CA GLU A 391 -2.45 -45.23 -20.01
C GLU A 391 -3.41 -44.45 -19.11
N MET A 392 -4.54 -43.97 -19.66
CA MET A 392 -5.55 -43.25 -18.87
C MET A 392 -6.16 -44.14 -17.79
N LYS A 393 -6.44 -45.41 -18.10
CA LYS A 393 -7.02 -46.36 -17.15
C LYS A 393 -6.12 -46.58 -15.93
N GLU A 394 -4.81 -46.48 -16.12
CA GLU A 394 -3.79 -46.65 -15.08
C GLU A 394 -3.44 -45.32 -14.37
N ALA A 395 -3.91 -44.18 -14.89
CA ALA A 395 -3.59 -42.87 -14.34
C ALA A 395 -4.27 -42.62 -12.98
N THR A 396 -3.52 -42.04 -12.06
CA THR A 396 -4.01 -41.65 -10.73
C THR A 396 -4.99 -40.47 -10.81
N PRO A 397 -5.91 -40.30 -9.84
CA PRO A 397 -6.87 -39.19 -9.85
C PRO A 397 -6.23 -37.81 -9.97
N ASP A 398 -5.12 -37.57 -9.29
CA ASP A 398 -4.39 -36.30 -9.34
C ASP A 398 -3.77 -36.02 -10.71
N ARG A 399 -3.44 -37.06 -11.47
CA ARG A 399 -2.90 -36.97 -12.83
C ARG A 399 -4.02 -36.75 -13.85
N LEU A 400 -5.12 -37.48 -13.72
CA LEU A 400 -6.34 -37.24 -14.50
C LEU A 400 -6.80 -35.78 -14.36
N HIS A 401 -6.87 -35.28 -13.12
CA HIS A 401 -7.25 -33.90 -12.81
C HIS A 401 -6.31 -32.87 -13.44
N ALA A 402 -4.99 -33.00 -13.22
CA ALA A 402 -4.02 -32.03 -13.73
C ALA A 402 -3.97 -32.01 -15.26
N ASN A 403 -4.00 -33.18 -15.91
CA ASN A 403 -3.97 -33.29 -17.37
C ASN A 403 -5.25 -32.81 -18.02
N LEU A 404 -6.42 -33.08 -17.41
CA LEU A 404 -7.69 -32.53 -17.86
C LEU A 404 -7.66 -30.99 -17.81
N GLY A 405 -7.30 -30.41 -16.66
CA GLY A 405 -7.25 -28.96 -16.50
C GLY A 405 -6.27 -28.28 -17.46
N ALA A 406 -5.07 -28.86 -17.63
CA ALA A 406 -4.09 -28.34 -18.59
C ALA A 406 -4.59 -28.43 -20.03
N THR A 407 -5.30 -29.51 -20.37
CA THR A 407 -5.88 -29.69 -21.72
C THR A 407 -6.98 -28.68 -22.00
N GLU A 408 -7.88 -28.41 -21.05
CA GLU A 408 -8.92 -27.38 -21.25
C GLU A 408 -8.32 -26.00 -21.51
N ILE A 409 -7.30 -25.61 -20.71
CA ILE A 409 -6.62 -24.32 -20.89
C ILE A 409 -5.91 -24.26 -22.24
N ILE A 410 -5.08 -25.26 -22.55
CA ILE A 410 -4.26 -25.25 -23.76
C ILE A 410 -5.11 -25.37 -25.02
N HIS A 411 -6.17 -26.18 -25.00
CA HIS A 411 -7.08 -26.31 -26.13
C HIS A 411 -7.82 -25.00 -26.41
N ALA A 412 -8.22 -24.26 -25.37
CA ALA A 412 -8.82 -22.93 -25.53
C ALA A 412 -7.85 -21.95 -26.22
N VAL A 413 -6.57 -21.95 -25.81
CA VAL A 413 -5.53 -21.13 -26.44
C VAL A 413 -5.30 -21.58 -27.89
N ASP A 414 -5.21 -22.88 -28.15
CA ASP A 414 -4.96 -23.43 -29.49
C ASP A 414 -6.11 -23.20 -30.49
N LYS A 415 -7.34 -22.98 -30.04
CA LYS A 415 -8.46 -22.63 -30.91
C LYS A 415 -8.58 -21.15 -31.23
N ALA A 416 -8.03 -20.28 -30.39
CA ALA A 416 -8.18 -18.83 -30.55
C ALA A 416 -7.36 -18.29 -31.74
N ASN A 417 -7.66 -17.07 -32.21
CA ASN A 417 -6.84 -16.41 -33.23
C ASN A 417 -5.53 -15.84 -32.61
N SER A 418 -4.59 -15.41 -33.45
CA SER A 418 -3.28 -14.93 -33.00
C SER A 418 -3.36 -13.74 -32.02
N ARG A 419 -4.26 -12.78 -32.28
CA ARG A 419 -4.46 -11.60 -31.42
C ARG A 419 -4.88 -12.01 -30.01
N ASP A 420 -5.86 -12.91 -29.91
CA ASP A 420 -6.42 -13.33 -28.63
C ASP A 420 -5.46 -14.22 -27.84
N ARG A 421 -4.69 -15.09 -28.52
CA ARG A 421 -3.61 -15.85 -27.88
C ARG A 421 -2.53 -14.94 -27.30
N ASN A 422 -2.11 -13.92 -28.05
CA ASN A 422 -1.11 -12.95 -27.60
C ASN A 422 -1.63 -12.15 -26.39
N ALA A 423 -2.90 -11.74 -26.40
CA ALA A 423 -3.51 -11.03 -25.27
C ALA A 423 -3.60 -11.91 -24.02
N PHE A 424 -4.01 -13.18 -24.17
CA PHE A 424 -4.05 -14.15 -23.09
C PHE A 424 -2.66 -14.39 -22.46
N VAL A 425 -1.65 -14.63 -23.30
CA VAL A 425 -0.26 -14.82 -22.85
C VAL A 425 0.28 -13.56 -22.20
N SER A 426 0.08 -12.39 -22.82
CA SER A 426 0.54 -11.10 -22.26
C SER A 426 -0.04 -10.86 -20.88
N PHE A 427 -1.34 -11.12 -20.70
CA PHE A 427 -1.99 -10.97 -19.41
C PHE A 427 -1.37 -11.89 -18.36
N LEU A 428 -1.25 -13.20 -18.66
CA LEU A 428 -0.71 -14.16 -17.70
C LEU A 428 0.76 -13.93 -17.37
N VAL A 429 1.58 -13.52 -18.35
CA VAL A 429 3.00 -13.22 -18.12
C VAL A 429 3.17 -11.97 -17.26
N ASN A 430 2.40 -10.92 -17.53
CA ASN A 430 2.42 -9.72 -16.69
C ASN A 430 1.86 -9.99 -15.29
N LYS A 431 0.83 -10.84 -15.18
CA LYS A 431 0.25 -11.24 -13.90
C LYS A 431 1.22 -12.08 -13.06
N ALA A 432 1.87 -13.06 -13.68
CA ALA A 432 2.84 -13.91 -13.00
C ALA A 432 4.12 -13.15 -12.64
N GLY A 433 4.56 -12.21 -13.48
CA GLY A 433 5.72 -11.35 -13.21
C GLY A 433 5.43 -10.12 -12.33
N SER A 434 4.27 -10.06 -11.67
CA SER A 434 3.82 -8.93 -10.84
C SER A 434 3.91 -7.55 -11.53
N LYS A 435 3.85 -7.51 -12.86
CA LYS A 435 3.75 -6.26 -13.63
C LYS A 435 2.32 -5.72 -13.63
N THR A 436 1.36 -6.55 -13.25
CA THR A 436 0.00 -6.12 -12.88
C THR A 436 -0.07 -6.01 -11.35
N ASP A 437 0.60 -5.05 -10.74
CA ASP A 437 0.35 -4.79 -9.32
C ASP A 437 -1.12 -4.37 -9.21
N GLU A 438 -1.93 -5.15 -8.50
CA GLU A 438 -3.31 -4.76 -8.20
C GLU A 438 -3.32 -3.56 -7.24
N SER A 439 -2.29 -3.43 -6.41
CA SER A 439 -2.07 -2.29 -5.51
C SER A 439 -1.44 -1.11 -6.24
N SER A 440 -1.87 0.11 -5.90
CA SER A 440 -1.32 1.32 -6.51
C SER A 440 -0.08 1.83 -5.77
N VAL A 441 0.66 2.74 -6.42
CA VAL A 441 1.85 3.35 -5.84
C VAL A 441 1.52 4.29 -4.67
N TYR A 442 2.40 4.30 -3.68
CA TYR A 442 2.36 5.22 -2.55
C TYR A 442 3.77 5.43 -1.98
N VAL A 443 3.94 6.49 -1.20
CA VAL A 443 5.13 6.69 -0.38
C VAL A 443 4.81 6.32 1.06
N LYS A 444 5.69 5.55 1.69
CA LYS A 444 5.61 5.23 3.12
C LYS A 444 6.59 6.11 3.90
N VAL A 445 6.09 6.71 4.98
CA VAL A 445 6.86 7.50 5.94
C VAL A 445 6.96 6.72 7.25
N GLU A 446 8.18 6.48 7.72
CA GLU A 446 8.43 5.80 9.00
C GLU A 446 9.69 6.34 9.70
N SER A 447 9.88 6.01 10.97
CA SER A 447 11.16 6.30 11.65
C SER A 447 12.30 5.66 10.85
N SER A 448 13.36 6.42 10.60
CA SER A 448 14.66 5.82 10.20
C SER A 448 15.17 4.86 11.26
#